data_AF-A0A2E2ADQ6-F1
#
_entry.id   AF-A0A2E2ADQ6-F1
#
_cell.length_a   1.000
_cell.length_b   1.000
_cell.length_c   1.000
_cell.angle_alpha   90.00
_cell.angle_beta   90.00
_cell.angle_gamma   90.00
#
_symmetry.space_group_name_H-M   'P 1'
#
loop_
_entity.id
_entity.type
_entity.pdbx_description
1 polymer ?
#
loop_
_entity_poly.entity_id
_entity_poly.type
_entity_poly.pdbx_seq_one_letter_code
_entity_poly.pdbx_strand_id
1 'polypeptide(L)'
;MNLPSAVESDEVICQCYQVNESTIRNTIAKNDLKDIDSVTEACEAGGGCHSCHILIQLFIDQYLEKTTPMEDLVQDHAQKIKKEGILSRFFKNF
;
A
#
# COMPACT_ATOMS: atom_id res chain seq x y z
N MET A 1 -8.50 -33.97 -17.58
CA MET A 1 -9.28 -32.73 -17.72
C MET A 1 -8.25 -31.61 -17.74
N ASN A 2 -8.21 -30.81 -18.82
CA ASN A 2 -7.24 -29.74 -18.98
C ASN A 2 -7.78 -28.51 -18.22
N LEU A 3 -7.08 -28.08 -17.17
CA LEU A 3 -7.42 -26.87 -16.42
C LEU A 3 -6.85 -25.69 -17.21
N PRO A 4 -7.67 -24.75 -17.73
CA PRO A 4 -7.14 -23.61 -18.44
C PRO A 4 -6.27 -22.79 -17.47
N SER A 5 -5.05 -22.47 -17.91
CA SER A 5 -4.17 -21.48 -17.27
C SER A 5 -4.98 -20.22 -17.01
N ALA A 6 -4.91 -19.71 -15.77
CA ALA A 6 -5.65 -18.55 -15.29
C ALA A 6 -5.74 -17.46 -16.37
N VAL A 7 -6.91 -17.33 -16.98
CA VAL A 7 -7.22 -16.18 -17.81
C VAL A 7 -7.36 -15.04 -16.80
N GLU A 8 -6.37 -14.15 -16.75
CA GLU A 8 -6.48 -12.89 -16.01
C GLU A 8 -7.58 -12.07 -16.70
N SER A 9 -8.83 -12.28 -16.29
CA SER A 9 -9.94 -11.44 -16.70
C SER A 9 -9.78 -10.08 -16.04
N ASP A 10 -9.65 -9.03 -16.84
CA ASP A 10 -9.58 -7.66 -16.35
C ASP A 10 -10.97 -7.22 -15.86
N GLU A 11 -11.17 -7.23 -14.54
CA GLU A 11 -12.46 -6.99 -13.89
C GLU A 11 -12.84 -5.51 -13.92
N VAL A 12 -14.13 -5.21 -14.15
CA VAL A 12 -14.69 -3.85 -14.04
C VAL A 12 -14.85 -3.50 -12.57
N ILE A 13 -14.05 -2.56 -12.07
CA ILE A 13 -14.08 -2.11 -10.66
C ILE A 13 -15.06 -0.96 -10.48
N CYS A 14 -15.08 0.01 -11.39
CA CYS A 14 -16.02 1.13 -11.34
C CYS A 14 -17.17 0.89 -12.32
N GLN A 15 -18.31 0.40 -11.83
CA GLN A 15 -19.50 0.13 -12.67
C GLN A 15 -20.18 1.40 -13.21
N CYS A 16 -19.99 2.57 -12.59
CA CYS A 16 -20.57 3.81 -13.08
C CYS A 16 -19.94 4.27 -14.40
N TYR A 17 -18.61 4.20 -14.48
CA TYR A 17 -17.81 4.69 -15.60
C TYR A 17 -17.15 3.56 -16.40
N GLN A 18 -17.48 2.30 -16.07
CA GLN A 18 -16.95 1.11 -16.73
C GLN A 18 -15.41 1.06 -16.77
N VAL A 19 -14.78 1.38 -15.63
CA VAL A 19 -13.31 1.40 -15.50
C VAL A 19 -12.81 0.11 -14.87
N ASN A 20 -11.85 -0.53 -15.53
CA ASN A 20 -11.27 -1.80 -15.11
C ASN A 20 -10.13 -1.65 -14.09
N GLU A 21 -9.83 -2.74 -13.38
CA GLU A 21 -8.73 -2.82 -12.42
C GLU A 21 -7.39 -2.45 -13.04
N SER A 22 -7.06 -3.01 -14.22
CA SER A 22 -5.80 -2.73 -14.90
C SER A 22 -5.63 -1.23 -15.18
N THR A 23 -6.71 -0.55 -15.56
CA THR A 23 -6.71 0.89 -15.86
C THR A 23 -6.44 1.70 -14.61
N ILE A 24 -7.13 1.41 -13.50
CA ILE A 24 -6.94 2.13 -12.23
C ILE A 24 -5.50 1.96 -11.74
N ARG A 25 -5.01 0.71 -11.69
CA ARG A 25 -3.64 0.42 -11.22
C ARG A 25 -2.57 1.06 -12.09
N ASN A 26 -2.71 0.99 -13.41
CA ASN A 26 -1.78 1.61 -14.34
C ASN A 26 -1.78 3.13 -14.20
N THR A 27 -2.95 3.75 -14.00
CA THR A 27 -3.07 5.20 -13.81
C THR A 27 -2.44 5.66 -12.49
N ILE A 28 -2.65 4.91 -11.40
CA ILE A 28 -1.98 5.16 -10.11
C ILE A 28 -0.47 5.13 -10.30
N ALA A 29 0.06 4.05 -10.87
CA ALA A 29 1.51 3.85 -11.01
C ALA A 29 2.17 4.82 -12.00
N LYS A 30 1.49 5.15 -13.11
CA LYS A 30 2.03 6.06 -14.14
C LYS A 30 2.16 7.49 -13.64
N ASN A 31 1.29 7.91 -12.73
CA ASN A 31 1.21 9.31 -12.28
C ASN A 31 1.57 9.51 -10.79
N ASP A 32 2.02 8.46 -10.09
CA ASP A 32 2.32 8.47 -8.65
C ASP A 32 1.15 8.98 -7.77
N LEU A 33 -0.08 8.53 -8.07
CA LEU A 33 -1.29 9.01 -7.39
C LEU A 33 -1.42 8.42 -5.98
N LYS A 34 -1.81 9.26 -5.01
CA LYS A 34 -1.82 8.90 -3.57
C LYS A 34 -3.16 9.09 -2.88
N ASP A 35 -4.18 9.49 -3.63
CA ASP A 35 -5.52 9.76 -3.12
C ASP A 35 -6.58 9.50 -4.20
N ILE A 36 -7.83 9.27 -3.76
CA ILE A 36 -8.95 8.89 -4.63
C ILE A 36 -9.37 10.04 -5.55
N ASP A 37 -9.28 11.30 -5.11
CA ASP A 37 -9.68 12.45 -5.92
C ASP A 37 -8.75 12.57 -7.13
N SER A 38 -7.44 12.41 -6.93
CA SER A 38 -6.46 12.36 -8.01
C SER A 38 -6.67 11.19 -8.96
N VAL A 39 -7.06 10.01 -8.46
CA VAL A 39 -7.44 8.85 -9.31
C VAL A 39 -8.69 9.17 -10.14
N THR A 40 -9.69 9.80 -9.51
CA THR A 40 -10.94 10.19 -10.15
C THR A 40 -10.69 11.20 -11.27
N GLU A 41 -9.87 12.22 -11.03
CA GLU A 41 -9.49 13.20 -12.06
C GLU A 41 -8.75 12.55 -13.23
N ALA A 42 -7.94 11.52 -12.95
CA ALA A 42 -7.10 10.89 -13.97
C ALA A 42 -7.81 9.85 -14.83
N CYS A 43 -8.81 9.12 -14.31
CA CYS A 43 -9.51 8.08 -15.06
C CYS A 43 -11.01 7.92 -14.77
N GLU A 44 -11.66 8.91 -14.14
CA GLU A 44 -13.09 8.97 -13.78
C GLU A 44 -13.56 7.93 -12.75
N ALA A 45 -12.76 6.89 -12.47
CA ALA A 45 -13.05 5.88 -11.47
C ALA A 45 -13.19 6.53 -10.08
N GLY A 46 -14.36 6.35 -9.47
CA GLY A 46 -14.65 6.94 -8.16
C GLY A 46 -15.47 8.22 -8.23
N GLY A 47 -15.81 8.77 -9.40
CA GLY A 47 -16.62 10.01 -9.50
C GLY A 47 -18.14 9.83 -9.35
N GLY A 48 -18.62 8.60 -9.12
CA GLY A 48 -20.03 8.21 -9.25
C GLY A 48 -20.69 7.88 -7.92
N CYS A 49 -21.19 6.65 -7.75
CA CYS A 49 -21.84 6.21 -6.52
C CYS A 49 -20.88 5.90 -5.35
N HIS A 50 -19.56 6.02 -5.59
CA HIS A 50 -18.47 5.77 -4.63
C HIS A 50 -18.36 4.33 -4.10
N SER A 51 -19.11 3.36 -4.61
CA SER A 51 -19.04 1.96 -4.16
C SER A 51 -17.67 1.30 -4.39
N CYS A 52 -16.89 1.81 -5.35
CA CYS A 52 -15.54 1.33 -5.67
C CYS A 52 -14.42 1.98 -4.85
N HIS A 53 -14.71 3.01 -4.03
CA HIS A 53 -13.68 3.75 -3.30
C HIS A 53 -12.81 2.87 -2.39
N ILE A 54 -13.40 1.85 -1.75
CA ILE A 54 -12.65 0.91 -0.91
C ILE A 54 -11.59 0.15 -1.72
N LEU A 55 -11.93 -0.28 -2.94
CA LEU A 55 -11.00 -0.99 -3.81
C LEU A 55 -9.94 -0.04 -4.39
N ILE A 56 -10.34 1.18 -4.76
CA ILE A 56 -9.38 2.21 -5.22
C ILE A 56 -8.36 2.52 -4.12
N GLN A 57 -8.81 2.71 -2.87
CA GLN A 57 -7.92 2.95 -1.73
C GLN A 57 -6.94 1.78 -1.54
N LEU A 58 -7.43 0.53 -1.60
CA LEU A 58 -6.57 -0.65 -1.52
C LEU A 58 -5.49 -0.66 -2.61
N PHE A 59 -5.81 -0.23 -3.83
CA PHE A 59 -4.83 -0.17 -4.92
C PHE A 59 -3.78 0.92 -4.71
N ILE A 60 -4.17 2.06 -4.15
CA ILE A 60 -3.26 3.13 -3.75
C ILE A 60 -2.32 2.62 -2.64
N ASP A 61 -2.86 2.02 -1.60
CA ASP A 61 -2.07 1.51 -0.46
C ASP A 61 -1.04 0.46 -0.93
N GLN A 62 -1.47 -0.49 -1.77
CA GLN A 62 -0.58 -1.49 -2.37
C GLN A 62 0.52 -0.87 -3.25
N TYR A 63 0.22 0.23 -3.93
CA TYR A 63 1.22 0.95 -4.71
C TYR A 63 2.23 1.64 -3.78
N LEU A 64 1.76 2.32 -2.73
CA LEU A 64 2.62 2.99 -1.75
C LEU A 64 3.55 2.01 -1.03
N GLU A 65 3.03 0.87 -0.56
CA GLU A 65 3.84 -0.20 0.06
C GLU A 65 4.93 -0.73 -0.87
N LYS A 66 4.64 -0.85 -2.18
CA LYS A 66 5.64 -1.24 -3.17
C LYS A 66 6.71 -0.17 -3.41
N THR A 67 6.35 1.11 -3.27
CA THR A 67 7.29 2.23 -3.48
C THR A 67 8.14 2.56 -2.26
N THR A 68 7.70 2.20 -1.04
CA THR A 68 8.52 2.38 0.15
C THR A 68 9.64 1.34 0.16
N PRO A 69 10.92 1.76 0.14
CA PRO A 69 12.01 0.83 0.37
C PRO A 69 11.82 0.22 1.76
N MET A 70 11.83 -1.11 1.85
CA MET A 70 11.73 -1.87 3.10
C MET A 70 12.88 -1.54 4.10
N GLU A 71 13.81 -0.67 3.71
CA GLU A 71 14.94 -0.19 4.48
C GLU A 71 14.58 0.74 5.66
N ASP A 72 13.46 1.47 5.61
CA ASP A 72 13.14 2.50 6.62
C ASP A 72 12.50 1.96 7.92
N LEU A 73 11.89 0.76 7.89
CA LEU A 73 11.18 0.21 9.06
C LEU A 73 12.09 -0.52 10.07
N VAL A 74 13.38 -0.68 9.77
CA VAL A 74 14.32 -1.46 10.60
C VAL A 74 15.05 -0.61 11.64
N GLN A 75 15.01 0.73 11.60
CA GLN A 75 15.94 1.54 12.40
C GLN A 75 15.43 2.04 13.77
N ASP A 76 14.15 1.93 14.12
CA ASP A 76 13.64 2.63 15.32
C ASP A 76 13.48 1.80 16.61
N HIS A 77 13.71 0.48 16.60
CA HIS A 77 13.44 -0.37 17.77
C HIS A 77 14.68 -0.93 18.51
N ALA A 78 15.89 -0.39 18.30
CA ALA A 78 17.11 -0.88 18.97
C ALA A 78 17.85 0.14 19.85
N GLN A 79 17.35 1.37 20.03
CA GLN A 79 18.08 2.42 20.76
C GLN A 79 17.40 2.87 22.07
N LYS A 80 17.00 1.94 22.94
CA LYS A 80 16.60 2.34 24.30
C LYS A 80 16.81 1.31 25.42
N ILE A 81 17.85 0.48 25.35
CA ILE A 81 18.35 -0.28 26.51
C ILE A 81 19.86 -0.09 26.68
N LYS A 82 20.32 1.16 26.67
CA LYS A 82 21.63 1.55 27.21
C LYS A 82 21.49 2.84 27.99
N LYS A 83 20.86 2.76 29.15
CA LYS A 83 21.05 3.77 30.20
C LYS A 83 21.43 3.04 31.49
N GLU A 84 22.74 2.79 31.58
CA GLU A 84 23.57 2.98 32.77
C GLU A 84 22.78 3.41 34.02
N GLY A 85 22.49 2.46 34.92
CA GLY A 85 21.79 2.74 36.17
C GLY A 85 21.74 1.55 37.11
N ILE A 86 22.34 1.73 38.29
CA ILE A 86 22.22 0.93 39.53
C ILE A 86 22.96 -0.43 39.58
N LEU A 87 23.06 -1.20 38.49
CA LEU A 87 23.65 -2.55 38.56
C LEU A 87 25.17 -2.64 38.36
N SER A 88 25.83 -1.61 37.84
CA SER A 88 27.29 -1.62 37.63
C SER A 88 28.11 -1.63 38.92
N ARG A 89 27.50 -1.20 40.04
CA ARG A 89 28.18 -1.13 41.35
C ARG A 89 28.10 -2.43 42.16
N PHE A 90 27.27 -3.38 41.74
CA PHE A 90 27.03 -4.63 42.48
C PHE A 90 28.03 -5.75 42.10
N PHE A 91 28.62 -5.72 40.90
CA PHE A 91 29.51 -6.78 40.39
C PHE A 91 31.02 -6.55 40.63
N LYS A 92 31.40 -5.55 41.43
CA LYS A 92 32.83 -5.20 41.68
C LYS A 92 33.36 -5.60 43.05
N ASN A 93 32.62 -6.43 43.81
CA ASN A 93 33.00 -6.89 45.15
C ASN A 93 32.89 -8.43 45.33
N PHE A 94 33.22 -9.21 44.30
CA PHE A 94 33.51 -10.63 44.44
C PHE A 94 34.82 -10.97 43.73
#